data_AF-A0A9X1DBA5-F1
#
_entry.id   AF-A0A9X1DBA5-F1
#
_cell.length_a   1.000
_cell.length_b   1.000
_cell.length_c   1.000
_cell.angle_alpha   90.00
_cell.angle_beta   90.00
_cell.angle_gamma   90.00
#
_symmetry.space_group_name_H-M   'P 1'
#
loop_
_entity.id
_entity.type
_entity.pdbx_description
1 polymer ?
#
loop_
_entity_poly.entity_id
_entity_poly.type
_entity_poly.pdbx_seq_one_letter_code
_entity_poly.pdbx_strand_id
1 'polypeptide(L)' 'MDFEDAVPRARPDDLITQLVRQDLDRLSVAELDERIALLAAEIERTRAKREASVNHKASAEALFKK' A
#
# COMPACT_ATOMS: atom_id res chain seq x y z
N MET A 1 -1.27 10.66 -30.33
CA MET A 1 -1.42 9.35 -29.68
C MET A 1 -1.98 9.63 -28.31
N ASP A 2 -3.13 9.04 -28.02
CA ASP A 2 -3.90 9.26 -26.80
C ASP A 2 -3.16 8.62 -25.62
N PHE A 3 -2.80 9.42 -24.62
CA PHE A 3 -2.06 8.97 -23.43
C PHE A 3 -3.01 8.60 -22.27
N GLU A 4 -4.30 8.38 -22.55
CA GLU A 4 -5.31 8.00 -21.54
C GLU A 4 -5.20 6.54 -21.07
N ASP A 5 -4.33 5.72 -21.68
CA ASP A 5 -4.24 4.27 -21.41
C ASP A 5 -3.34 3.90 -20.21
N ALA A 6 -2.92 4.88 -19.40
CA ALA A 6 -2.07 4.66 -18.23
C ALA A 6 -2.85 4.36 -16.95
N VAL A 7 -4.11 3.89 -17.03
CA VAL A 7 -4.75 3.28 -15.87
C VAL A 7 -4.05 1.93 -15.65
N PRO A 8 -3.36 1.71 -14.52
CA PRO A 8 -2.75 0.42 -14.25
C PRO A 8 -3.86 -0.63 -14.30
N ARG A 9 -3.81 -1.52 -15.29
CA ARG A 9 -4.76 -2.64 -15.39
C ARG A 9 -4.75 -3.34 -14.04
N ALA A 10 -5.89 -3.34 -13.36
CA ALA A 10 -6.06 -3.99 -12.06
C ALA A 10 -5.55 -5.43 -12.23
N ARG A 11 -4.45 -5.74 -11.54
CA ARG A 11 -3.87 -7.08 -11.62
C ARG A 11 -4.90 -8.01 -10.98
N PRO A 12 -5.20 -9.18 -11.57
CA PRO A 12 -6.19 -10.11 -11.03
C PRO A 12 -5.95 -10.47 -9.55
N ASP A 13 -4.71 -10.32 -9.07
CA ASP A 13 -4.30 -10.56 -7.68
C ASP A 13 -4.06 -9.28 -6.86
N ASP A 14 -4.64 -8.14 -7.25
CA ASP A 14 -4.53 -6.91 -6.46
C ASP A 14 -5.39 -7.00 -5.19
N LEU A 15 -4.75 -7.46 -4.11
CA LEU A 15 -5.35 -7.63 -2.78
C LEU A 15 -6.00 -6.35 -2.25
N ILE A 16 -5.49 -5.16 -2.61
CA ILE A 16 -6.08 -3.89 -2.18
C ILE A 16 -7.43 -3.67 -2.88
N THR A 17 -7.48 -3.92 -4.19
CA THR A 17 -8.73 -3.84 -4.95
C THR A 17 -9.76 -4.85 -4.44
N GLN A 18 -9.34 -6.07 -4.08
CA GLN A 18 -10.24 -7.07 -3.49
C GLN A 18 -10.76 -6.64 -2.11
N LEU A 19 -9.89 -6.09 -1.26
CA LEU A 19 -10.23 -5.59 0.07
C LEU A 19 -11.27 -4.48 0.03
N VAL A 20 -11.11 -3.52 -0.90
CA VAL A 20 -12.03 -2.37 -1.05
C VAL A 20 -13.41 -2.79 -1.56
N ARG A 21 -13.49 -3.89 -2.32
CA ARG A 21 -14.76 -4.45 -2.83
C ARG A 21 -15.54 -5.26 -1.81
N GLN A 22 -14.98 -5.54 -0.64
CA GLN A 22 -15.66 -6.33 0.37
C GLN A 22 -16.87 -5.58 0.94
N ASP A 23 -17.99 -6.28 1.02
CA ASP A 23 -19.22 -5.80 1.64
C ASP A 23 -19.04 -5.68 3.16
N LEU A 24 -19.01 -4.44 3.67
CA LEU A 24 -18.83 -4.14 5.08
C LEU A 24 -20.11 -4.28 5.90
N ASP A 25 -21.29 -4.31 5.26
CA ASP A 25 -22.59 -4.38 5.95
C ASP A 25 -22.79 -5.74 6.65
N ARG A 26 -21.96 -6.73 6.32
CA ARG A 26 -21.95 -8.08 6.92
C ARG A 26 -21.06 -8.18 8.16
N LEU A 27 -20.27 -7.15 8.45
CA LEU A 27 -19.36 -7.14 9.58
C LEU A 27 -20.05 -6.49 10.78
N SER A 28 -19.89 -7.09 11.95
CA SER A 28 -20.21 -6.44 13.22
C SER A 28 -19.25 -5.28 13.51
N VAL A 29 -19.63 -4.40 14.45
CA VAL A 29 -18.76 -3.29 14.88
C VAL A 29 -17.40 -3.80 15.38
N ALA A 30 -17.37 -4.90 16.14
CA ALA A 30 -16.12 -5.48 16.63
C ALA A 30 -15.22 -5.98 15.50
N GLU A 31 -15.78 -6.60 14.46
CA GLU A 31 -15.03 -7.03 13.27
C GLU A 31 -14.52 -5.84 12.45
N LEU A 32 -15.29 -4.74 12.39
CA LEU A 32 -14.84 -3.50 11.77
C LEU A 32 -13.67 -2.88 12.55
N ASP A 33 -13.73 -2.86 13.88
CA ASP A 33 -12.65 -2.37 14.73
C ASP A 33 -11.37 -3.21 14.57
N GLU A 34 -11.49 -4.53 14.56
CA GLU A 34 -10.36 -5.44 14.31
C GLU A 34 -9.75 -5.20 12.93
N ARG A 35 -10.59 -5.07 11.90
CA ARG A 35 -10.15 -4.75 10.54
C ARG A 35 -9.38 -3.43 10.49
N ILE A 36 -9.89 -2.38 11.15
CA ILE A 36 -9.23 -1.08 11.22
C ILE A 36 -7.86 -1.20 11.89
N ALA A 37 -7.76 -1.91 13.01
CA ALA A 37 -6.51 -2.09 13.73
C ALA A 37 -5.44 -2.78 12.86
N LEU A 38 -5.81 -3.83 12.13
CA LEU A 38 -4.92 -4.55 11.22
C LEU A 38 -4.44 -3.66 10.06
N LEU A 39 -5.35 -2.92 9.44
CA LEU A 39 -5.00 -2.03 8.32
C LEU A 39 -4.12 -0.88 8.77
N ALA A 40 -4.35 -0.31 9.95
CA ALA A 40 -3.50 0.73 10.52
C ALA A 40 -2.08 0.21 10.77
N ALA A 41 -1.93 -1.00 11.32
CA ALA A 41 -0.63 -1.63 11.49
C ALA A 41 0.10 -1.86 10.15
N GLU A 42 -0.62 -2.28 9.11
CA GLU A 42 -0.05 -2.46 7.77
C GLU A 42 0.39 -1.13 7.13
N ILE A 43 -0.37 -0.05 7.36
CA ILE A 43 0.02 1.30 6.92
C ILE A 43 1.36 1.69 7.55
N GLU A 44 1.52 1.51 8.86
CA GLU A 44 2.77 1.83 9.55
C GLU A 44 3.93 0.96 9.06
N ARG A 45 3.70 -0.34 8.83
CA ARG A 45 4.71 -1.23 8.23
C ARG A 45 5.14 -0.74 6.84
N THR A 46 4.18 -0.32 6.03
CA THR A 46 4.43 0.19 4.68
C THR A 46 5.21 1.50 4.70
N ARG A 47 4.85 2.42 5.62
CA ARG A 47 5.58 3.68 5.85
C ARG A 47 7.03 3.42 6.24
N ALA A 48 7.26 2.54 7.22
CA ALA A 48 8.61 2.18 7.67
C ALA A 48 9.44 1.58 6.53
N LYS A 49 8.87 0.70 5.70
CA LYS A 49 9.56 0.12 4.53
C LYS A 49 9.91 1.18 3.48
N ARG A 50 8.99 2.12 3.22
CA ARG A 50 9.21 3.23 2.30
C ARG A 50 10.36 4.12 2.78
N GLU A 51 10.35 4.50 4.04
CA GLU A 51 11.41 5.32 4.66
C GLU A 51 12.76 4.62 4.58
N ALA A 52 12.82 3.33 4.94
CA ALA A 52 14.04 2.54 4.80
C ALA A 52 14.56 2.51 3.36
N SER A 53 13.67 2.36 2.37
CA SER A 53 14.04 2.38 0.94
C SER A 53 14.58 3.74 0.48
N VAL A 54 13.95 4.84 0.90
CA VAL A 54 14.41 6.21 0.62
C VAL A 54 15.78 6.47 1.25
N ASN A 55 15.97 6.06 2.51
CA ASN A 55 17.23 6.22 3.22
C ASN A 55 18.35 5.37 2.61
N HIS A 56 18.04 4.14 2.17
CA HIS A 56 18.99 3.31 1.41
C HIS A 56 19.40 3.98 0.10
N LYS A 57 18.45 4.53 -0.66
CA LYS A 57 18.73 5.23 -1.92
C LYS A 57 19.59 6.47 -1.69
N ALA A 58 19.25 7.29 -0.70
CA ALA A 58 20.01 8.49 -0.35
C ALA A 58 21.45 8.15 0.12
N SER A 59 21.61 7.07 0.90
CA SER A 59 22.91 6.60 1.37
C SER A 59 23.77 6.04 0.24
N ALA A 60 23.15 5.30 -0.70
CA ALA A 60 23.83 4.79 -1.89
C ALA A 60 24.26 5.92 -2.83
N GLU A 61 23.40 6.90 -3.10
CA GLU A 61 23.75 8.05 -3.95
C GLU A 61 24.90 8.89 -3.37
N ALA A 62 25.01 9.00 -2.04
CA ALA A 62 26.13 9.67 -1.38
C ALA A 62 27.45 8.91 -1.50
N LEU A 63 27.41 7.57 -1.60
CA LEU A 63 28.58 6.72 -1.76
C LEU A 63 29.13 6.73 -3.20
N PHE A 64 28.25 6.91 -4.19
CA PHE A 64 28.61 6.92 -5.62
C PHE A 64 28.87 8.33 -6.20
N LYS A 65 28.69 9.41 -5.43
CA LYS A 65 29.00 10.79 -5.83
C LYS A 65 30.39 11.28 -5.37
N LYS A 66 31.26 10.37 -4.91
CA LYS A 66 32.64 10.68 -4.55
C LYS A 66 33.61 10.20 -5.62
#